data_AF-A0A9D5GR49-F1
#
_entry.id   AF-A0A9D5GR49-F1
#
_cell.length_a   1.000
_cell.length_b   1.000
_cell.length_c   1.000
_cell.angle_alpha   90.00
_cell.angle_beta   90.00
_cell.angle_gamma   90.00
#
_symmetry.space_group_name_H-M   'P 1'
#
loop_
_entity.id
_entity.type
_entity.pdbx_description
1 polymer ?
#
loop_
_entity_poly.entity_id
_entity_poly.type
_entity_poly.pdbx_seq_one_letter_code
_entity_poly.pdbx_strand_id
1 'polypeptide(L)'
;MDMELIFIGAGGGLPLQLLSLLELPNIEKDRPDFKDWVYYIPYVVNPILGAFIVFVYLKTKTEFNLVLALHIGTSAPVILRTMASSIPKIK
;
A
#
# COMPACT_ATOMS: atom_id res chain seq x y z
N MET A 1 19.06 8.95 -5.67
CA MET A 1 17.73 9.59 -5.63
C MET A 1 16.63 8.57 -5.90
N ASP A 2 16.71 7.80 -6.99
CA ASP A 2 15.70 6.79 -7.35
C ASP A 2 15.41 5.75 -6.25
N MET A 3 16.45 5.20 -5.63
CA MET A 3 16.29 4.19 -4.58
C MET A 3 15.59 4.75 -3.34
N GLU A 4 15.84 6.02 -2.99
CA GLU A 4 15.18 6.70 -1.88
C GLU A 4 13.69 6.88 -2.16
N LEU A 5 13.33 7.28 -3.39
CA LEU A 5 11.93 7.40 -3.82
C LEU A 5 11.20 6.06 -3.72
N ILE A 6 11.85 4.95 -4.11
CA ILE A 6 11.26 3.61 -4.01
C ILE A 6 11.01 3.23 -2.54
N PHE A 7 11.96 3.50 -1.64
CA PHE A 7 11.76 3.24 -0.21
C PHE A 7 10.66 4.12 0.40
N ILE A 8 10.56 5.37 -0.02
CA ILE A 8 9.45 6.25 0.38
C ILE A 8 8.11 5.75 -0.16
N GLY A 9 8.08 5.28 -1.41
CA GLY A 9 6.92 4.60 -1.99
C GLY A 9 6.51 3.36 -1.20
N ALA A 10 7.49 2.58 -0.74
CA ALA A 10 7.27 1.42 0.12
C ALA A 10 6.66 1.84 1.47
N GLY A 11 7.24 2.87 2.10
CA GLY A 11 6.72 3.45 3.34
C GLY A 11 5.30 4.00 3.17
N GLY A 12 5.01 4.58 2.00
CA GLY A 12 3.68 5.01 1.60
C GLY A 12 2.67 3.87 1.52
N GLY A 13 3.07 2.60 1.38
CA GLY A 13 2.14 1.48 1.41
C GLY A 13 1.58 1.14 2.79
N LEU A 14 2.22 1.59 3.88
CA LEU A 14 1.86 1.28 5.27
C LEU A 14 0.73 2.10 5.92
N PRO A 15 0.44 3.37 5.57
CA PRO A 15 -0.52 4.20 6.27
C PRO A 15 -1.92 3.59 6.39
N LEU A 16 -2.38 2.82 5.41
CA LEU A 16 -3.68 2.15 5.48
C LEU A 16 -3.73 1.15 6.63
N GLN A 17 -2.70 0.33 6.79
CA GLN A 17 -2.58 -0.62 7.90
C GLN A 17 -2.40 0.08 9.24
N LEU A 18 -1.57 1.12 9.28
CA LEU A 18 -1.34 1.89 10.51
C LEU A 18 -2.62 2.60 10.97
N LEU A 19 -3.44 3.09 10.04
CA LEU A 19 -4.74 3.67 10.37
C LEU A 19 -5.68 2.62 10.96
N SER A 20 -5.75 1.42 10.36
CA SER A 20 -6.53 0.31 10.92
C SER A 20 -6.05 -0.12 12.32
N LEU A 21 -4.74 -0.06 12.59
CA LEU A 21 -4.18 -0.28 13.94
C LEU A 21 -4.55 0.82 14.92
N LEU A 22 -4.60 2.07 14.45
CA LEU A 22 -4.95 3.22 15.29
C LEU A 22 -6.43 3.17 15.69
N GLU A 23 -7.28 2.63 14.82
CA GLU A 23 -8.73 2.47 15.05
C GLU A 23 -9.07 1.24 15.92
N LEU A 24 -8.14 0.30 16.06
CA LEU A 24 -8.31 -0.96 16.80
C LEU A 24 -8.87 -0.81 18.22
N PRO A 25 -8.48 0.21 19.03
CA PRO A 25 -9.04 0.42 20.36
C PRO A 25 -10.56 0.70 20.34
N ASN A 26 -11.08 1.24 19.24
CA ASN A 26 -12.50 1.60 19.08
C ASN A 26 -13.35 0.43 18.56
N ILE A 27 -12.74 -0.72 18.23
CA ILE A 27 -13.44 -1.90 17.71
C ILE A 27 -13.71 -2.86 18.88
N GLU A 28 -14.97 -2.91 19.32
CA GLU A 28 -15.39 -3.72 20.48
C GLU A 28 -15.64 -5.20 20.14
N LYS A 29 -15.93 -5.55 18.88
CA LYS A 29 -16.52 -6.86 18.53
C LYS A 29 -15.72 -7.75 17.58
N ASP A 30 -14.74 -7.20 16.85
CA ASP A 30 -13.95 -7.92 15.84
C ASP A 30 -12.47 -7.53 15.93
N ARG A 31 -11.85 -7.78 17.09
CA ARG A 31 -10.41 -7.56 17.24
C ARG A 31 -9.65 -8.62 16.46
N PRO A 32 -8.67 -8.24 15.63
CA PRO A 32 -7.91 -9.21 14.87
C PRO A 32 -7.09 -10.12 15.79
N ASP A 33 -6.95 -11.38 15.38
CA ASP A 33 -6.06 -12.32 16.06
C ASP A 33 -4.61 -12.03 15.66
N PHE A 34 -3.84 -11.46 16.58
CA PHE A 34 -2.41 -11.20 16.37
C PHE A 34 -1.57 -12.47 16.23
N LYS A 35 -2.13 -13.66 16.47
CA LYS A 35 -1.45 -14.93 16.21
C LYS A 35 -1.66 -15.43 14.79
N ASP A 36 -2.63 -14.87 14.05
CA ASP A 36 -2.87 -15.25 12.67
C ASP A 36 -1.80 -14.63 11.77
N TRP A 37 -1.02 -15.47 11.10
CA TRP A 37 -0.01 -15.02 10.15
C TRP A 37 -0.62 -14.26 8.97
N VAL A 38 -1.88 -14.56 8.61
CA VAL A 38 -2.61 -13.90 7.51
C VAL A 38 -2.84 -12.42 7.84
N TYR A 39 -2.97 -12.07 9.13
CA TYR A 39 -3.09 -10.69 9.58
C TYR A 39 -1.89 -9.82 9.17
N TYR A 40 -0.70 -10.41 9.07
CA TYR A 40 0.53 -9.69 8.75
C TYR A 40 0.76 -9.53 7.23
N ILE A 41 0.05 -10.29 6.39
CA ILE A 41 0.21 -10.23 4.93
C ILE A 41 0.07 -8.79 4.39
N PRO A 42 -0.96 -8.01 4.77
CA PRO A 42 -1.13 -6.66 4.24
C PRO A 42 0.02 -5.71 4.60
N TYR A 43 0.69 -5.92 5.73
CA TYR A 43 1.83 -5.11 6.18
C TYR A 43 3.09 -5.33 5.34
N VAL A 44 3.18 -6.47 4.65
CA VAL A 44 4.30 -6.79 3.77
C VAL A 44 3.93 -6.51 2.31
N VAL A 45 2.73 -6.93 1.90
CA VAL A 45 2.26 -6.80 0.52
C VAL A 45 2.08 -5.33 0.14
N ASN A 46 1.44 -4.51 0.97
CA ASN A 46 1.18 -3.12 0.59
C ASN A 46 2.45 -2.29 0.37
N PRO A 47 3.49 -2.37 1.22
CA PRO A 47 4.77 -1.72 0.94
C PRO A 47 5.43 -2.20 -0.35
N ILE A 48 5.38 -3.50 -0.63
CA ILE A 48 5.91 -4.05 -1.89
C ILE A 48 5.15 -3.46 -3.08
N LEU A 49 3.82 -3.35 -3.00
CA LEU A 49 3.00 -2.73 -4.04
C LEU A 49 3.33 -1.24 -4.20
N GLY A 50 3.48 -0.50 -3.11
CA GLY A 50 3.86 0.92 -3.15
C GLY A 50 5.22 1.14 -3.82
N ALA A 51 6.22 0.35 -3.42
CA ALA A 51 7.55 0.34 -4.04
C ALA A 51 7.50 0.00 -5.53
N PHE A 52 6.72 -1.02 -5.89
CA PHE A 52 6.59 -1.47 -7.28
C PHE A 52 5.98 -0.40 -8.18
N ILE A 53 4.90 0.26 -7.74
CA ILE A 53 4.28 1.32 -8.54
C ILE A 53 5.25 2.49 -8.71
N VAL A 54 5.91 2.96 -7.64
CA VAL A 54 6.93 4.01 -7.74
C VAL A 54 8.06 3.63 -8.69
N PHE A 55 8.54 2.39 -8.62
CA PHE A 55 9.55 1.87 -9.55
C PHE A 55 9.09 1.94 -11.01
N VAL A 56 7.84 1.58 -11.31
CA VAL A 56 7.28 1.67 -12.66
C VAL A 56 7.25 3.12 -13.15
N TYR A 57 6.83 4.07 -12.31
CA TYR A 57 6.84 5.50 -12.64
C TYR A 57 8.26 6.04 -12.91
N LEU A 58 9.28 5.57 -12.19
CA LEU A 58 10.66 5.95 -12.46
C LEU A 58 11.14 5.39 -13.81
N LYS A 59 10.70 4.18 -14.19
CA LYS A 59 11.03 3.59 -15.50
C LYS A 59 10.40 4.32 -16.68
N THR A 60 9.31 5.06 -16.47
CA THR A 60 8.70 5.92 -17.50
C THR A 60 9.38 7.29 -17.64
N LYS A 61 10.54 7.51 -17.00
CA LYS A 61 11.26 8.80 -16.97
C LYS A 61 10.41 9.95 -16.40
N THR A 62 9.46 9.62 -15.53
CA THR A 62 8.69 10.63 -14.81
C THR A 62 9.56 11.16 -13.67
N GLU A 63 9.89 12.45 -13.70
CA GLU A 63 10.57 13.09 -12.57
C GLU A 63 9.55 13.50 -11.52
N PHE A 64 9.78 13.07 -10.27
CA PHE A 64 8.92 13.46 -9.17
C PHE A 64 9.68 13.53 -7.84
N ASN A 65 9.13 14.33 -6.93
CA ASN A 65 9.69 14.57 -5.61
C ASN A 65 9.24 13.52 -4.58
N LEU A 66 9.83 13.59 -3.39
CA LEU A 66 9.56 12.66 -2.28
C LEU A 66 8.07 12.63 -1.87
N VAL A 67 7.41 13.79 -1.90
CA VAL A 67 5.98 13.92 -1.53
C VAL A 67 5.11 13.15 -2.52
N LEU A 68 5.40 13.26 -3.82
CA LEU A 68 4.66 12.51 -4.83
C LEU A 68 4.94 11.00 -4.72
N ALA A 69 6.18 10.59 -4.44
CA ALA A 69 6.51 9.18 -4.21
C ALA A 69 5.69 8.58 -3.05
N LEU A 70 5.53 9.34 -1.96
CA LEU A 70 4.70 8.95 -0.82
C LEU A 70 3.23 8.81 -1.21
N HIS A 71 2.66 9.79 -1.93
CA HIS A 71 1.27 9.73 -2.38
C HIS A 71 1.00 8.57 -3.34
N ILE A 72 1.93 8.30 -4.25
CA ILE A 72 1.87 7.14 -5.14
C ILE A 72 1.87 5.84 -4.31
N GLY A 73 2.78 5.73 -3.33
CA GLY A 73 2.83 4.60 -2.40
C GLY A 73 1.52 4.38 -1.65
N THR A 74 0.94 5.44 -1.08
CA THR A 74 -0.33 5.40 -0.32
C THR A 74 -1.53 5.02 -1.16
N SER A 75 -1.57 5.48 -2.41
CA SER A 75 -2.67 5.17 -3.32
C SER A 75 -2.54 3.80 -3.99
N ALA A 76 -1.33 3.21 -4.06
CA ALA A 76 -1.08 1.96 -4.78
C ALA A 76 -2.00 0.80 -4.37
N PRO A 77 -2.22 0.46 -3.09
CA PRO A 77 -3.11 -0.64 -2.72
C PRO A 77 -4.57 -0.40 -3.12
N VAL A 78 -5.03 0.85 -3.03
CA VAL A 78 -6.41 1.25 -3.37
C VAL A 78 -6.62 1.18 -4.88
N ILE A 79 -5.68 1.70 -5.66
CA ILE A 79 -5.69 1.63 -7.13
C ILE A 79 -5.78 0.17 -7.56
N LEU A 80 -4.89 -0.69 -7.05
CA LEU A 80 -4.85 -2.11 -7.44
C LEU A 80 -6.13 -2.85 -7.04
N ARG A 81 -6.68 -2.60 -5.85
CA ARG A 81 -7.97 -3.17 -5.42
C ARG A 81 -9.10 -2.75 -6.35
N THR A 82 -9.10 -1.47 -6.76
CA THR A 82 -10.12 -0.92 -7.65
C THR A 82 -10.01 -1.56 -9.03
N MET A 83 -8.80 -1.63 -9.60
CA MET A 83 -8.53 -2.30 -10.86
C MET A 83 -8.98 -3.76 -10.85
N ALA A 84 -8.61 -4.51 -9.80
CA ALA A 84 -9.02 -5.90 -9.65
C ALA A 84 -10.56 -6.07 -9.56
N SER A 85 -11.24 -5.12 -8.91
CA SER A 85 -12.70 -5.14 -8.77
C SER A 85 -13.43 -4.73 -10.05
N SER A 86 -12.79 -3.94 -10.91
CA SER A 86 -13.33 -3.50 -12.20
C SER A 86 -13.20 -4.55 -13.30
N ILE A 87 -12.42 -5.62 -13.11
CA ILE A 87 -12.35 -6.72 -14.07
C ILE A 87 -13.70 -7.47 -14.05
N PRO A 88 -14.43 -7.53 -15.18
CA PRO A 88 -15.73 -8.17 -15.22
C PRO A 88 -15.58 -9.66 -14.90
N LYS A 89 -16.37 -10.13 -13.93
CA LYS A 89 -16.44 -11.55 -13.60
C LYS A 89 -17.18 -12.25 -14.73
N ILE A 90 -16.45 -12.99 -15.55
CA ILE A 90 -17.05 -13.94 -16.50
C ILE A 90 -17.79 -14.97 -15.64
N LYS A 91 -19.12 -14.90 -15.64
CA LYS A 91 -19.99 -15.92 -15.03
C LYS A 91 -20.14 -17.10 -15.97
#